data_AF-A0AA39IXH1-F1
#
_entry.id   AF-A0AA39IXH1-F1
#
_cell.length_a   1.000
_cell.length_b   1.000
_cell.length_c   1.000
_cell.angle_alpha   90.00
_cell.angle_beta   90.00
_cell.angle_gamma   90.00
#
_symmetry.space_group_name_H-M   'P 1'
#
loop_
_entity.id
_entity.type
_entity.pdbx_description
1 polymer ?
#
loop_
_entity_poly.entity_id
_entity_poly.type
_entity_poly.pdbx_seq_one_letter_code
_entity_poly.pdbx_strand_id
1 'polypeptide(L)'
;MSSSQWHISVETVKSMALDMGKSLVEKSYIAESLAETMPFSLQYADIYTDIWCNQQSPFIKEPVLRDDPQDRIEVTVPETTWAFSDSPAVLEGILGRLGVRPFIRREYEVALYDIMKAKETGNPIIIVRDDGEEIHADLTQAEPTIGVKRVPEEELVGDRAQKRQHAGKVSGEHAADPPYYIGIEHSLEQYTNPFREEEAESQLAGFIVLGHTGIGKSIFLYYILLLRLQAKKPTILVLNPNVVTVFLQQGVFSVAIAHFDDVATLIPKSAWCLVDSNQELKQPPQFTIQSPFFIVQAASPIKDHIAWKDKTLGVWEYIMKPFSLPELIVGRNRGLRFYEHVSEIALQNHYERYTPSARVAYQFANHPDQCLRRINGRLHQLSFVHLKTLVDELPYDDLRVLDEDVLDSIVTVTVDIGDERCSPRASTPSRHLSELFIKRLQSSSTCSAGDLYFILLRILSCM
;
A
#
# COMPACT_ATOMS: atom_id res chain seq x y z
N MET A 1 21.90 13.04 27.45
CA MET A 1 22.88 12.55 26.46
C MET A 1 22.88 13.52 25.30
N SER A 2 24.01 14.18 25.05
CA SER A 2 24.19 15.15 23.97
C SER A 2 24.09 14.43 22.63
N SER A 3 23.04 14.71 21.85
CA SER A 3 22.94 14.26 20.46
C SER A 3 24.06 14.93 19.66
N SER A 4 25.07 14.17 19.27
CA SER A 4 26.09 14.61 18.33
C SER A 4 25.43 14.73 16.95
N GLN A 5 25.24 15.96 16.52
CA GLN A 5 24.67 16.32 15.22
C GLN A 5 25.68 15.96 14.13
N TRP A 6 25.44 14.88 13.39
CA TRP A 6 26.24 14.51 12.24
C TRP A 6 25.96 15.50 11.11
N HIS A 7 26.82 16.52 10.98
CA HIS A 7 26.86 17.36 9.78
C HIS A 7 27.57 16.59 8.67
N ILE A 8 26.80 16.13 7.67
CA ILE A 8 27.38 15.74 6.39
C ILE A 8 28.00 17.01 5.80
N SER A 9 29.33 17.01 5.60
CA SER A 9 30.02 18.19 5.10
C SER A 9 29.68 18.44 3.63
N VAL A 10 29.72 19.72 3.23
CA VAL A 10 29.53 20.13 1.83
C VAL A 10 30.54 19.42 0.92
N GLU A 11 31.74 19.07 1.41
CA GLU A 11 32.71 18.29 0.65
C GLU A 11 32.25 16.85 0.36
N THR A 12 31.51 16.20 1.26
CA THR A 12 30.95 14.86 1.01
C THR A 12 29.88 14.90 -0.07
N VAL A 13 29.06 15.95 -0.11
CA VAL A 13 28.08 16.14 -1.19
C VAL A 13 28.77 16.44 -2.52
N LYS A 14 29.85 17.24 -2.49
CA LYS A 14 30.69 17.48 -3.67
C LYS A 14 31.32 16.20 -4.20
N SER A 15 31.80 15.31 -3.33
CA SER A 15 32.37 14.03 -3.76
C SER A 15 31.32 13.08 -4.35
N MET A 16 30.09 13.06 -3.83
CA MET A 16 28.97 12.30 -4.41
C MET A 16 28.53 12.86 -5.77
N ALA A 17 28.61 14.18 -5.98
CA ALA A 17 28.26 14.82 -7.25
C ALA A 17 29.34 14.66 -8.34
N LEU A 18 30.60 14.44 -7.94
CA LEU A 18 31.77 14.32 -8.82
C LEU A 18 31.76 13.05 -9.71
N ASP A 19 30.98 12.03 -9.34
CA ASP A 19 31.03 10.70 -9.99
C ASP A 19 30.15 10.57 -11.27
N MET A 20 29.52 11.65 -11.75
CA MET A 20 28.45 11.59 -12.78
C MET A 20 28.59 12.55 -13.98
N GLY A 21 29.74 12.53 -14.66
CA GLY A 21 29.89 12.66 -16.13
C GLY A 21 29.19 13.80 -16.92
N LYS A 22 28.91 14.97 -16.33
CA LYS A 22 28.55 16.20 -17.09
C LYS A 22 29.36 17.40 -16.57
N SER A 23 29.41 18.49 -17.33
CA SER A 23 30.14 19.74 -17.02
C SER A 23 30.04 20.15 -15.55
N LEU A 24 31.18 20.10 -14.84
CA LEU A 24 31.29 20.23 -13.38
C LEU A 24 30.85 21.61 -12.84
N VAL A 25 30.97 22.65 -13.65
CA VAL A 25 30.81 24.04 -13.20
C VAL A 25 29.35 24.41 -13.01
N GLU A 26 28.48 24.08 -13.97
CA GLU A 26 27.04 24.38 -13.88
C GLU A 26 26.35 23.54 -12.80
N LYS A 27 26.75 22.27 -12.64
CA LYS A 27 26.20 21.38 -11.61
C LYS A 27 26.57 21.81 -10.19
N SER A 28 27.82 22.26 -9.98
CA SER A 28 28.27 22.72 -8.66
C SER A 28 27.51 23.98 -8.23
N TYR A 29 27.28 24.92 -9.15
CA TYR A 29 26.55 26.15 -8.85
C TYR A 29 25.07 25.88 -8.51
N ILE A 30 24.42 25.00 -9.27
CA ILE A 30 23.03 24.60 -9.00
C ILE A 30 22.93 23.89 -7.65
N ALA A 31 23.87 23.00 -7.32
CA ALA A 31 23.85 22.29 -6.03
C ALA A 31 24.09 23.24 -4.84
N GLU A 32 25.00 24.21 -4.96
CA GLU A 32 25.25 25.21 -3.93
C GLU A 32 24.03 26.13 -3.74
N SER A 33 23.44 26.62 -4.82
CA SER A 33 22.22 27.43 -4.77
C SER A 33 21.02 26.67 -4.19
N LEU A 34 20.86 25.38 -4.53
CA LEU A 34 19.81 24.54 -3.95
C LEU A 34 20.03 24.32 -2.45
N ALA A 35 21.27 24.05 -2.01
CA ALA A 35 21.57 23.82 -0.60
C ALA A 35 21.43 25.10 0.26
N GLU A 36 21.69 26.27 -0.32
CA GLU A 36 21.42 27.56 0.34
C GLU A 36 19.92 27.80 0.54
N THR A 37 19.08 27.32 -0.38
CA THR A 37 17.63 27.59 -0.37
C THR A 37 16.82 26.47 0.30
N MET A 38 17.32 25.22 0.25
CA MET A 38 16.68 24.04 0.81
C MET A 38 17.68 23.28 1.69
N PRO A 39 17.46 23.17 3.01
CA PRO A 39 18.37 22.44 3.87
C PRO A 39 18.25 20.93 3.62
N PHE A 40 19.36 20.21 3.72
CA PHE A 40 19.38 18.75 3.57
C PHE A 40 18.56 18.05 4.66
N SER A 41 17.85 16.99 4.26
CA SER A 41 17.09 16.15 5.19
C SER A 41 17.95 14.99 5.68
N LEU A 42 18.41 15.04 6.92
CA LEU A 42 19.13 13.93 7.54
C LEU A 42 18.25 12.70 7.74
N GLN A 43 16.94 12.89 7.90
CA GLN A 43 15.99 11.81 8.18
C GLN A 43 15.86 10.78 7.05
N TYR A 44 16.08 11.19 5.81
CA TYR A 44 15.93 10.34 4.63
C TYR A 44 17.25 10.17 3.87
N ALA A 45 18.37 10.65 4.43
CA ALA A 45 19.67 10.62 3.78
C ALA A 45 20.14 9.18 3.49
N ASP A 46 19.93 8.27 4.45
CA ASP A 46 20.35 6.87 4.29
C ASP A 46 19.51 6.16 3.23
N ILE A 47 18.18 6.36 3.24
CA ILE A 47 17.26 5.78 2.24
C ILE A 47 17.62 6.30 0.84
N TYR A 48 17.89 7.60 0.73
CA TYR A 48 18.34 8.19 -0.52
C TYR A 48 19.68 7.57 -0.96
N THR A 49 20.66 7.47 -0.07
CA THR A 49 21.97 6.91 -0.40
C THR A 49 21.86 5.46 -0.86
N ASP A 50 21.15 4.60 -0.12
CA ASP A 50 21.04 3.18 -0.45
C ASP A 50 20.29 2.94 -1.76
N ILE A 51 19.16 3.61 -1.96
CA ILE A 51 18.26 3.29 -3.08
C ILE A 51 18.57 4.15 -4.30
N TRP A 52 18.76 5.46 -4.11
CA TRP A 52 19.04 6.37 -5.22
C TRP A 52 20.49 6.26 -5.68
N CYS A 53 21.46 6.37 -4.76
CA CYS A 53 22.89 6.37 -5.12
C CYS A 53 23.41 4.96 -5.39
N ASN A 54 23.22 4.05 -4.43
CA ASN A 54 23.79 2.70 -4.50
C ASN A 54 22.92 1.72 -5.30
N GLN A 55 21.71 2.13 -5.71
CA GLN A 55 20.79 1.32 -6.51
C GLN A 55 20.44 -0.02 -5.85
N GLN A 56 20.47 -0.07 -4.52
CA GLN A 56 20.05 -1.24 -3.77
C GLN A 56 18.57 -1.52 -4.02
N SER A 57 18.21 -2.80 -4.15
CA SER A 57 16.79 -3.17 -4.25
C SER A 57 16.07 -2.77 -2.96
N PRO A 58 14.99 -1.97 -3.03
CA PRO A 58 14.20 -1.63 -1.85
C PRO A 58 13.37 -2.82 -1.36
N PHE A 59 13.29 -3.90 -2.14
CA PHE A 59 12.49 -5.08 -1.84
C PHE A 59 13.31 -6.35 -1.93
N ILE A 60 12.95 -7.32 -1.08
CA ILE A 60 13.51 -8.67 -1.07
C ILE A 60 12.37 -9.69 -1.18
N LYS A 61 12.63 -10.80 -1.88
CA LYS A 61 11.71 -11.93 -1.98
C LYS A 61 12.01 -12.90 -0.85
N GLU A 62 10.98 -13.33 -0.13
CA GLU A 62 11.15 -14.20 1.03
C GLU A 62 9.98 -15.19 1.15
N PRO A 63 10.18 -16.34 1.81
CA PRO A 63 9.13 -17.33 2.01
C PRO A 63 8.01 -16.78 2.90
N VAL A 64 6.77 -17.21 2.60
CA VAL A 64 5.62 -16.92 3.46
C VAL A 64 5.57 -17.93 4.60
N LEU A 65 5.57 -17.42 5.84
CA LEU A 65 5.48 -18.24 7.04
C LEU A 65 4.03 -18.68 7.29
N ARG A 66 3.78 -19.98 7.13
CA ARG A 66 2.50 -20.64 7.42
C ARG A 66 2.54 -21.35 8.77
N ASP A 67 1.38 -21.60 9.35
CA ASP A 67 1.27 -22.42 10.56
C ASP A 67 1.57 -23.89 10.24
N ASP A 68 1.78 -24.66 11.31
CA ASP A 68 1.93 -26.11 11.24
C ASP A 68 0.70 -26.73 10.54
N PRO A 69 0.86 -27.82 9.78
CA PRO A 69 -0.22 -28.39 8.98
C PRO A 69 -1.52 -28.70 9.72
N GLN A 70 -1.48 -28.89 11.05
CA GLN A 70 -2.66 -29.15 11.88
C GLN A 70 -3.45 -27.88 12.23
N ASP A 71 -2.78 -26.72 12.28
CA ASP A 71 -3.35 -25.42 12.65
C ASP A 71 -3.50 -24.48 11.44
N ARG A 72 -3.08 -24.94 10.26
CA ARG A 72 -3.16 -24.22 8.99
C ARG A 72 -4.58 -24.20 8.46
N ILE A 73 -5.03 -23.04 7.97
CA ILE A 73 -6.33 -22.94 7.31
C ILE A 73 -6.22 -23.33 5.83
N GLU A 74 -7.28 -23.91 5.29
CA GLU A 74 -7.38 -24.32 3.89
C GLU A 74 -7.64 -23.11 2.98
N VAL A 75 -6.61 -22.28 2.80
CA VAL A 75 -6.62 -21.15 1.87
C VAL A 75 -5.33 -21.10 1.08
N THR A 76 -5.46 -20.79 -0.21
CA THR A 76 -4.32 -20.59 -1.10
C THR A 76 -3.57 -19.32 -0.70
N VAL A 77 -2.29 -19.48 -0.37
CA VAL A 77 -1.36 -18.39 -0.07
C VAL A 77 -0.10 -18.65 -0.89
N PRO A 78 0.50 -17.62 -1.50
CA PRO A 78 1.74 -17.82 -2.25
C PRO A 78 2.86 -18.36 -1.35
N GLU A 79 3.76 -19.15 -1.92
CA GLU A 79 4.92 -19.70 -1.20
C GLU A 79 5.93 -18.61 -0.82
N THR A 80 5.99 -17.54 -1.63
CA THR A 80 6.91 -16.42 -1.43
C THR A 80 6.17 -15.10 -1.61
N THR A 81 6.71 -14.04 -1.02
CA THR A 81 6.21 -12.68 -1.20
C THR A 81 7.38 -11.71 -1.33
N TRP A 82 7.13 -10.60 -1.99
CA TRP A 82 8.02 -9.44 -1.91
C TRP A 82 7.76 -8.67 -0.62
N ALA A 83 8.81 -8.22 0.04
CA ALA A 83 8.74 -7.39 1.23
C ALA A 83 9.76 -6.27 1.20
N PHE A 84 9.52 -5.23 1.99
CA PHE A 84 10.46 -4.13 2.18
C PHE A 84 11.79 -4.69 2.68
N SER A 85 12.89 -4.20 2.12
CA SER A 85 14.24 -4.59 2.51
C SER A 85 14.47 -4.31 4.00
N ASP A 86 15.27 -5.18 4.63
CA ASP A 86 15.76 -5.04 6.00
C ASP A 86 17.07 -4.24 6.07
N SER A 87 17.43 -3.50 5.00
CA SER A 87 18.54 -2.54 5.06
C SER A 87 18.33 -1.56 6.22
N PRO A 88 19.39 -1.22 6.99
CA PRO A 88 19.31 -0.28 8.12
C PRO A 88 18.61 1.05 7.76
N ALA A 89 18.87 1.59 6.57
CA ALA A 89 18.23 2.81 6.09
C ALA A 89 16.70 2.70 6.01
N VAL A 90 16.20 1.65 5.37
CA VAL A 90 14.75 1.39 5.27
C VAL A 90 14.16 1.10 6.65
N LEU A 91 14.88 0.33 7.48
CA LEU A 91 14.48 0.00 8.85
C LEU A 91 14.29 1.24 9.72
N GLU A 92 15.29 2.11 9.81
CA GLU A 92 15.25 3.27 10.71
C GLU A 92 14.33 4.37 10.18
N GLY A 93 14.36 4.64 8.87
CA GLY A 93 13.58 5.72 8.27
C GLY A 93 12.10 5.39 8.10
N ILE A 94 11.77 4.33 7.36
CA ILE A 94 10.38 3.99 7.01
C ILE A 94 9.80 3.01 8.01
N LEU A 95 10.47 1.89 8.28
CA LEU A 95 9.88 0.81 9.07
C LEU A 95 9.73 1.18 10.55
N GLY A 96 10.65 1.98 11.08
CA GLY A 96 10.58 2.52 12.45
C GLY A 96 9.33 3.38 12.67
N ARG A 97 8.93 4.15 11.65
CA ARG A 97 7.69 4.94 11.64
C ARG A 97 6.45 4.06 11.50
N LEU A 98 6.49 3.09 10.59
CA LEU A 98 5.36 2.18 10.35
C LEU A 98 5.14 1.18 11.50
N GLY A 99 6.19 0.86 12.26
CA GLY A 99 6.18 -0.16 13.31
C GLY A 99 6.00 -1.59 12.78
N VAL A 100 6.07 -1.77 11.47
CA VAL A 100 5.89 -3.04 10.74
C VAL A 100 6.86 -3.07 9.56
N ARG A 101 7.24 -4.26 9.09
CA ARG A 101 7.98 -4.48 7.84
C ARG A 101 7.02 -4.92 6.74
N PRO A 102 6.48 -4.02 5.90
CA PRO A 102 5.41 -4.39 4.98
C PRO A 102 5.84 -5.40 3.93
N PHE A 103 4.88 -6.19 3.46
CA PHE A 103 4.98 -6.91 2.19
C PHE A 103 4.32 -6.10 1.07
N ILE A 104 4.66 -6.42 -0.18
CA ILE A 104 4.06 -5.82 -1.36
C ILE A 104 2.75 -6.55 -1.63
N ARG A 105 1.63 -5.87 -1.35
CA ARG A 105 0.30 -6.37 -1.68
C ARG A 105 0.11 -6.36 -3.19
N ARG A 106 -0.65 -7.33 -3.69
CA ARG A 106 -1.09 -7.32 -5.09
C ARG A 106 -1.87 -6.05 -5.42
N GLU A 107 -2.70 -5.60 -4.48
CA GLU A 107 -3.48 -4.37 -4.61
C GLU A 107 -2.60 -3.12 -4.78
N TYR A 108 -1.37 -3.09 -4.25
CA TYR A 108 -0.45 -1.97 -4.50
C TYR A 108 0.02 -1.94 -5.95
N GLU A 109 0.34 -3.10 -6.51
CA GLU A 109 0.77 -3.22 -7.89
C GLU A 109 -0.35 -2.84 -8.86
N VAL A 110 -1.56 -3.34 -8.59
CA VAL A 110 -2.77 -3.02 -9.38
C VAL A 110 -3.08 -1.52 -9.30
N ALA A 111 -3.09 -0.94 -8.09
CA ALA A 111 -3.35 0.49 -7.92
C ALA A 111 -2.33 1.37 -8.64
N LEU A 112 -1.03 1.03 -8.53
CA LEU A 112 0.01 1.79 -9.21
C LEU A 112 -0.12 1.65 -10.73
N TYR A 113 -0.34 0.44 -11.24
CA TYR A 113 -0.55 0.20 -12.67
C TYR A 113 -1.73 1.02 -13.20
N ASP A 114 -2.88 0.97 -12.52
CA ASP A 114 -4.09 1.68 -12.96
C ASP A 114 -3.90 3.20 -12.92
N ILE A 115 -3.25 3.74 -11.87
CA ILE A 115 -2.92 5.17 -11.77
C ILE A 115 -1.97 5.60 -12.89
N MET A 116 -0.93 4.82 -13.18
CA MET A 116 0.03 5.11 -14.26
C MET A 116 -0.64 5.07 -15.62
N LYS A 117 -1.47 4.06 -15.88
CA LYS A 117 -2.23 3.93 -17.13
C LYS A 117 -3.23 5.08 -17.32
N ALA A 118 -3.93 5.47 -16.26
CA ALA A 118 -4.83 6.63 -16.30
C ALA A 118 -4.07 7.92 -16.56
N LYS A 119 -2.91 8.09 -15.92
CA LYS A 119 -1.99 9.22 -16.13
C LYS A 119 -1.51 9.32 -17.58
N GLU A 120 -1.12 8.19 -18.17
CA GLU A 120 -0.62 8.11 -19.56
C GLU A 120 -1.74 8.37 -20.59
N THR A 121 -2.89 7.73 -20.41
CA THR A 121 -4.01 7.81 -21.36
C THR A 121 -4.87 9.06 -21.19
N GLY A 122 -4.77 9.73 -20.04
CA GLY A 122 -5.71 10.77 -19.63
C GLY A 122 -7.11 10.25 -19.32
N ASN A 123 -7.35 8.93 -19.40
CA ASN A 123 -8.63 8.32 -19.04
C ASN A 123 -8.61 7.89 -17.57
N PRO A 124 -9.38 8.57 -16.70
CA PRO A 124 -9.35 8.30 -15.28
C PRO A 124 -10.31 7.18 -14.85
N ILE A 125 -11.14 6.67 -15.76
CA ILE A 125 -12.09 5.61 -15.46
C ILE A 125 -11.32 4.30 -15.31
N ILE A 126 -11.23 3.83 -14.08
CA ILE A 126 -10.58 2.56 -13.72
C ILE A 126 -11.67 1.59 -13.29
N ILE A 127 -11.84 0.51 -14.05
CA ILE A 127 -12.81 -0.56 -13.75
C ILE A 127 -12.12 -1.63 -12.92
N VAL A 128 -12.79 -2.09 -11.85
CA VAL A 128 -12.35 -3.25 -11.09
C VAL A 128 -12.43 -4.48 -11.96
N ARG A 129 -11.27 -5.10 -12.22
CA ARG A 129 -11.20 -6.35 -12.96
C ARG A 129 -11.58 -7.51 -12.05
N ASP A 130 -12.18 -8.52 -12.67
CA ASP A 130 -12.24 -9.83 -12.05
C ASP A 130 -10.82 -10.39 -12.11
N ASP A 131 -10.10 -10.22 -11.01
CA ASP A 131 -8.74 -10.70 -10.86
C ASP A 131 -8.77 -12.21 -10.59
N GLY A 132 -9.62 -12.95 -11.32
CA GLY A 132 -10.09 -14.29 -11.00
C GLY A 132 -9.01 -15.12 -10.33
N GLU A 133 -9.39 -15.92 -9.33
CA GLU A 133 -8.48 -16.76 -8.51
C GLU A 133 -7.65 -17.80 -9.30
N GLU A 134 -7.18 -17.49 -10.50
CA GLU A 134 -6.05 -18.11 -11.15
C GLU A 134 -4.78 -17.77 -10.38
N ILE A 135 -4.50 -18.67 -9.45
CA ILE A 135 -3.16 -19.10 -9.06
C ILE A 135 -2.28 -19.16 -10.32
N HIS A 136 -1.51 -18.12 -10.64
CA HIS A 136 -0.31 -18.30 -11.45
C HIS A 136 0.76 -17.24 -11.17
N ALA A 137 1.96 -17.78 -11.06
CA ALA A 137 3.22 -17.06 -11.12
C ALA A 137 3.31 -16.17 -12.37
N ASP A 138 4.06 -15.09 -12.23
CA ASP A 138 4.50 -14.19 -13.30
C ASP A 138 3.44 -13.31 -13.98
N LEU A 139 3.12 -12.21 -13.30
CA LEU A 139 2.70 -10.96 -13.94
C LEU A 139 3.84 -10.21 -14.66
N THR A 140 4.97 -10.88 -14.93
CA THR A 140 6.11 -10.27 -15.62
C THR A 140 6.04 -10.35 -17.15
N GLN A 141 5.09 -11.07 -17.76
CA GLN A 141 4.97 -11.13 -19.23
C GLN A 141 3.52 -11.22 -19.75
N ALA A 142 2.77 -10.11 -19.73
CA ALA A 142 1.56 -10.02 -20.54
C ALA A 142 1.35 -8.60 -21.09
N GLU A 143 1.79 -8.37 -22.34
CA GLU A 143 1.10 -7.43 -23.22
C GLU A 143 -0.23 -8.07 -23.67
N PRO A 144 -1.37 -7.36 -23.66
CA PRO A 144 -2.61 -7.89 -24.20
C PRO A 144 -2.56 -7.88 -25.73
N THR A 145 -2.42 -9.05 -26.36
CA THR A 145 -2.57 -9.20 -27.81
C THR A 145 -4.01 -8.93 -28.22
N ILE A 146 -4.24 -7.81 -28.91
CA ILE A 146 -5.49 -7.52 -29.60
C ILE A 146 -5.60 -8.45 -30.82
N GLY A 147 -6.51 -9.43 -30.72
CA GLY A 147 -7.26 -10.07 -31.81
C GLY A 147 -6.54 -10.45 -33.12
N VAL A 148 -6.05 -11.69 -33.19
CA VAL A 148 -5.84 -12.38 -34.47
C VAL A 148 -6.61 -13.72 -34.49
N LYS A 149 -7.41 -13.84 -35.54
CA LYS A 149 -8.35 -14.92 -35.86
C LYS A 149 -7.60 -16.25 -36.08
N ARG A 150 -7.89 -17.28 -35.26
CA ARG A 150 -7.32 -18.64 -35.44
C ARG A 150 -7.98 -19.37 -36.61
N VAL A 151 -7.15 -19.99 -37.44
CA VAL A 151 -7.48 -21.09 -38.38
C VAL A 151 -7.03 -22.40 -37.71
N PRO A 152 -7.72 -23.55 -37.92
CA PRO A 152 -7.43 -24.78 -37.18
C PRO A 152 -6.24 -25.53 -37.78
N GLU A 153 -5.34 -26.02 -36.92
CA GLU A 153 -4.31 -27.01 -37.28
C GLU A 153 -4.72 -28.41 -36.80
N GLU A 154 -4.37 -29.37 -37.64
CA GLU A 154 -4.72 -30.78 -37.63
C GLU A 154 -3.91 -31.60 -36.62
N GLU A 155 -4.52 -32.71 -36.23
CA GLU A 155 -4.01 -33.76 -35.35
C GLU A 155 -2.71 -34.40 -35.86
N LEU A 156 -1.75 -34.63 -34.96
CA LEU A 156 -0.74 -35.68 -35.14
C LEU A 156 -0.54 -36.47 -33.84
N VAL A 157 -0.96 -37.73 -33.92
CA VAL A 157 -0.81 -38.84 -32.98
C VAL A 157 0.63 -39.37 -33.01
N GLY A 158 1.19 -39.77 -31.87
CA GLY A 158 2.49 -40.47 -31.83
C GLY A 158 2.98 -40.98 -30.47
N ASP A 159 2.58 -42.22 -30.15
CA ASP A 159 3.33 -43.31 -29.49
C ASP A 159 4.14 -43.16 -28.17
N ARG A 160 3.58 -43.79 -27.13
CA ARG A 160 4.09 -44.94 -26.34
C ARG A 160 5.61 -45.27 -26.32
N ALA A 161 6.10 -45.30 -25.06
CA ALA A 161 6.63 -46.47 -24.33
C ALA A 161 8.14 -46.76 -24.24
N GLN A 162 8.50 -47.32 -23.07
CA GLN A 162 9.76 -47.92 -22.59
C GLN A 162 10.77 -46.89 -22.04
N LYS A 163 11.44 -47.08 -20.89
CA LYS A 163 12.23 -48.27 -20.53
C LYS A 163 12.58 -48.38 -19.03
N ARG A 164 12.46 -49.61 -18.53
CA ARG A 164 13.03 -50.35 -17.38
C ARG A 164 14.13 -49.73 -16.50
N GLN A 165 13.88 -49.80 -15.19
CA GLN A 165 14.64 -50.47 -14.12
C GLN A 165 16.17 -50.66 -14.28
N HIS A 166 16.94 -50.12 -13.33
CA HIS A 166 18.09 -50.82 -12.75
C HIS A 166 18.29 -50.43 -11.27
N ALA A 167 18.21 -51.44 -10.40
CA ALA A 167 18.62 -51.38 -9.00
C ALA A 167 20.10 -51.76 -8.90
N GLY A 168 20.87 -50.97 -8.14
CA GLY A 168 22.27 -51.24 -7.82
C GLY A 168 22.57 -50.78 -6.40
N LYS A 169 22.69 -51.76 -5.48
CA LYS A 169 23.26 -51.63 -4.13
C LYS A 169 24.74 -51.27 -4.26
N VAL A 170 25.19 -50.22 -3.60
CA VAL A 170 26.60 -50.02 -3.22
C VAL A 170 26.65 -49.52 -1.79
N SER A 171 27.20 -50.38 -0.92
CA SER A 171 27.67 -50.05 0.42
C SER A 171 29.09 -49.50 0.31
N GLY A 172 29.35 -48.34 0.92
CA GLY A 172 30.69 -47.79 1.07
C GLY A 172 30.72 -46.80 2.24
N GLU A 173 31.35 -47.22 3.33
CA GLU A 173 31.81 -46.34 4.40
C GLU A 173 32.91 -45.42 3.88
N HIS A 174 32.78 -44.10 4.04
CA HIS A 174 33.93 -43.20 4.15
C HIS A 174 33.55 -41.86 4.80
N ALA A 175 34.36 -41.51 5.79
CA ALA A 175 34.93 -40.19 6.11
C ALA A 175 34.01 -38.97 6.31
N ALA A 176 34.34 -38.22 7.38
CA ALA A 176 33.69 -36.98 7.76
C ALA A 176 33.70 -35.93 6.64
N ASP A 177 32.50 -35.60 6.15
CA ASP A 177 32.27 -34.49 5.24
C ASP A 177 32.43 -33.13 5.97
N PRO A 178 33.11 -32.15 5.37
CA PRO A 178 33.04 -30.77 5.83
C PRO A 178 31.61 -30.22 5.61
N PRO A 179 31.16 -29.21 6.37
CA PRO A 179 29.82 -28.66 6.22
C PRO A 179 29.63 -28.15 4.79
N TYR A 180 28.77 -28.86 4.06
CA TYR A 180 28.27 -28.52 2.75
C TYR A 180 27.49 -27.20 2.88
N TYR A 181 28.17 -26.06 2.71
CA TYR A 181 27.49 -24.84 2.29
C TYR A 181 27.02 -25.11 0.86
N ILE A 182 25.77 -25.55 0.73
CA ILE A 182 25.06 -25.50 -0.53
C ILE A 182 25.00 -24.01 -0.86
N GLY A 183 25.96 -23.55 -1.67
CA GLY A 183 25.90 -22.28 -2.34
C GLY A 183 24.75 -22.35 -3.33
N ILE A 184 23.53 -22.15 -2.81
CA ILE A 184 22.39 -21.85 -3.66
C ILE A 184 22.76 -20.51 -4.28
N GLU A 185 23.23 -20.55 -5.54
CA GLU A 185 23.18 -19.40 -6.43
C GLU A 185 21.69 -19.05 -6.56
N HIS A 186 21.19 -18.32 -5.57
CA HIS A 186 19.92 -17.64 -5.67
C HIS A 186 20.12 -16.67 -6.83
N SER A 187 19.66 -17.03 -8.02
CA SER A 187 19.39 -16.04 -9.05
C SER A 187 18.57 -14.96 -8.35
N LEU A 188 19.20 -13.80 -8.11
CA LEU A 188 18.60 -12.69 -7.40
C LEU A 188 17.51 -12.17 -8.30
N GLU A 189 16.33 -12.79 -8.21
CA GLU A 189 15.13 -12.24 -8.79
C GLU A 189 15.07 -10.79 -8.34
N GLN A 190 14.90 -9.89 -9.30
CA GLN A 190 14.83 -8.47 -9.05
C GLN A 190 13.37 -8.06 -9.18
N TYR A 191 12.88 -7.27 -8.22
CA TYR A 191 11.55 -6.70 -8.31
C TYR A 191 11.44 -5.77 -9.53
N THR A 192 10.42 -5.97 -10.36
CA THR A 192 10.19 -5.15 -11.55
C THR A 192 9.74 -3.75 -11.16
N ASN A 193 10.45 -2.72 -11.63
CA ASN A 193 10.13 -1.34 -11.33
C ASN A 193 9.43 -0.66 -12.52
N PRO A 194 8.18 -0.21 -12.37
CA PRO A 194 7.40 0.37 -13.46
C PRO A 194 7.87 1.78 -13.87
N PHE A 195 8.70 2.46 -13.07
CA PHE A 195 9.19 3.82 -13.38
C PHE A 195 10.48 3.83 -14.21
N ARG A 196 10.90 2.69 -14.78
CA ARG A 196 12.12 2.61 -15.62
C ARG A 196 11.97 3.38 -16.93
N GLU A 197 10.75 3.53 -17.42
CA GLU A 197 10.45 4.21 -18.68
C GLU A 197 10.34 5.73 -18.52
N GLU A 198 10.28 6.45 -19.64
CA GLU A 198 9.98 7.88 -19.63
C GLU A 198 8.50 8.09 -19.28
N GLU A 199 8.23 9.01 -18.36
CA GLU A 199 6.87 9.28 -17.92
C GLU A 199 6.22 10.26 -18.90
N ALA A 200 5.08 9.88 -19.48
CA ALA A 200 4.30 10.79 -20.29
C ALA A 200 3.83 12.02 -19.48
N GLU A 201 3.77 13.17 -20.15
CA GLU A 201 3.05 14.32 -19.62
C GLU A 201 1.58 13.94 -19.41
N SER A 202 1.03 14.35 -18.26
CA SER A 202 -0.33 13.97 -17.86
C SER A 202 -1.25 15.16 -17.91
N GLN A 203 -2.48 14.91 -18.36
CA GLN A 203 -3.59 15.86 -18.22
C GLN A 203 -4.28 15.74 -16.86
N LEU A 204 -4.05 14.64 -16.13
CA LEU A 204 -4.53 14.45 -14.77
C LEU A 204 -3.60 15.17 -13.77
N ALA A 205 -4.21 15.83 -12.79
CA ALA A 205 -3.52 16.49 -11.69
C ALA A 205 -3.16 15.50 -10.56
N GLY A 206 -3.96 14.44 -10.36
CA GLY A 206 -3.63 13.45 -9.33
C GLY A 206 -4.73 12.46 -9.00
N PHE A 207 -4.42 11.62 -8.02
CA PHE A 207 -5.33 10.64 -7.43
C PHE A 207 -5.41 10.77 -5.91
N ILE A 208 -6.61 10.56 -5.38
CA ILE A 208 -6.88 10.38 -3.96
C ILE A 208 -7.16 8.90 -3.72
N VAL A 209 -6.19 8.23 -3.12
CA VAL A 209 -6.25 6.83 -2.71
C VAL A 209 -6.99 6.74 -1.39
N LEU A 210 -8.19 6.20 -1.46
CA LEU A 210 -9.13 6.05 -0.35
C LEU A 210 -9.26 4.58 0.05
N GLY A 211 -9.92 4.39 1.19
CA GLY A 211 -10.26 3.07 1.71
C GLY A 211 -10.22 3.08 3.23
N HIS A 212 -10.55 1.93 3.82
CA HIS A 212 -10.61 1.76 5.26
C HIS A 212 -9.25 2.06 5.95
N THR A 213 -9.24 2.54 7.19
CA THR A 213 -7.99 2.69 7.94
C THR A 213 -7.31 1.35 8.22
N GLY A 214 -5.97 1.35 8.16
CA GLY A 214 -5.17 0.17 8.42
C GLY A 214 -5.03 -0.80 7.24
N ILE A 215 -5.60 -0.49 6.06
CA ILE A 215 -5.39 -1.28 4.83
C ILE A 215 -4.05 -0.98 4.11
N GLY A 216 -3.23 -0.09 4.67
CA GLY A 216 -1.89 0.17 4.13
C GLY A 216 -1.79 1.27 3.07
N LYS A 217 -2.71 2.24 3.03
CA LYS A 217 -2.62 3.40 2.11
C LYS A 217 -1.31 4.18 2.28
N SER A 218 -0.87 4.44 3.51
CA SER A 218 0.42 5.10 3.76
C SER A 218 1.61 4.22 3.31
N ILE A 219 1.50 2.89 3.45
CA ILE A 219 2.50 1.93 2.95
C ILE A 219 2.57 1.99 1.42
N PHE A 220 1.42 2.13 0.74
CA PHE A 220 1.36 2.30 -0.71
C PHE A 220 2.13 3.54 -1.18
N LEU A 221 2.06 4.67 -0.46
CA LEU A 221 2.89 5.84 -0.77
C LEU A 221 4.39 5.56 -0.62
N TYR A 222 4.81 4.84 0.43
CA TYR A 222 6.21 4.44 0.56
C TYR A 222 6.65 3.45 -0.52
N TYR A 223 5.78 2.53 -0.93
CA TYR A 223 6.04 1.63 -2.06
C TYR A 223 6.31 2.43 -3.34
N ILE A 224 5.48 3.43 -3.65
CA ILE A 224 5.72 4.35 -4.78
C ILE A 224 7.03 5.10 -4.61
N LEU A 225 7.28 5.68 -3.43
CA LEU A 225 8.50 6.44 -3.15
C LEU A 225 9.74 5.60 -3.45
N LEU A 226 9.83 4.39 -2.90
CA LEU A 226 11.00 3.53 -3.05
C LEU A 226 11.24 3.13 -4.50
N LEU A 227 10.18 2.81 -5.24
CA LEU A 227 10.27 2.53 -6.67
C LEU A 227 10.75 3.76 -7.46
N ARG A 228 10.22 4.96 -7.17
CA ARG A 228 10.66 6.19 -7.84
C ARG A 228 12.10 6.54 -7.51
N LEU A 229 12.54 6.38 -6.26
CA LEU A 229 13.94 6.59 -5.86
C LEU A 229 14.88 5.63 -6.59
N GLN A 230 14.49 4.36 -6.69
CA GLN A 230 15.28 3.36 -7.40
C GLN A 230 15.39 3.72 -8.89
N ALA A 231 14.32 4.27 -9.49
CA ALA A 231 14.31 4.78 -10.86
C ALA A 231 14.92 6.19 -11.02
N LYS A 232 15.51 6.77 -9.97
CA LYS A 232 16.08 8.12 -9.94
C LYS A 232 15.11 9.20 -10.41
N LYS A 233 13.83 9.07 -10.08
CA LYS A 233 12.77 10.03 -10.45
C LYS A 233 12.53 11.04 -9.32
N PRO A 234 12.44 12.34 -9.63
CA PRO A 234 12.18 13.35 -8.61
C PRO A 234 10.83 13.07 -7.94
N THR A 235 10.82 13.22 -6.62
CA THR A 235 9.66 12.85 -5.79
C THR A 235 9.57 13.79 -4.60
N ILE A 236 8.36 14.23 -4.28
CA ILE A 236 8.03 15.04 -3.11
C ILE A 236 7.24 14.16 -2.15
N LEU A 237 7.54 14.23 -0.86
CA LEU A 237 6.83 13.51 0.20
C LEU A 237 6.35 14.49 1.27
N VAL A 238 5.05 14.48 1.54
CA VAL A 238 4.38 15.34 2.54
C VAL A 238 3.67 14.45 3.56
N LEU A 239 4.23 14.35 4.76
CA LEU A 239 3.67 13.53 5.85
C LEU A 239 3.12 14.38 7.00
N ASN A 240 3.54 15.64 7.07
CA ASN A 240 3.19 16.56 8.14
C ASN A 240 2.97 17.96 7.56
N PRO A 241 2.10 18.78 8.17
CA PRO A 241 1.67 20.04 7.57
C PRO A 241 2.75 21.11 7.53
N ASN A 242 3.88 20.93 8.23
CA ASN A 242 4.91 21.96 8.38
C ASN A 242 6.15 21.74 7.53
N VAL A 243 6.33 20.54 6.96
CA VAL A 243 7.55 20.20 6.22
C VAL A 243 7.23 19.38 4.98
N VAL A 244 8.04 19.58 3.96
CA VAL A 244 8.02 18.82 2.71
C VAL A 244 9.40 18.23 2.51
N THR A 245 9.46 16.92 2.26
CA THR A 245 10.70 16.26 1.89
C THR A 245 10.79 16.18 0.36
N VAL A 246 11.85 16.71 -0.23
CA VAL A 246 12.05 16.74 -1.68
C VAL A 246 13.25 15.86 -2.05
N PHE A 247 13.03 14.85 -2.87
CA PHE A 247 14.06 13.96 -3.39
C PHE A 247 14.41 14.36 -4.83
N LEU A 248 15.64 14.82 -5.04
CA LEU A 248 16.18 15.23 -6.33
C LEU A 248 17.50 14.49 -6.59
N GLN A 249 18.05 14.63 -7.80
CA GLN A 249 19.35 14.08 -8.13
C GLN A 249 20.49 14.62 -7.24
N GLN A 250 20.34 15.84 -6.72
CA GLN A 250 21.31 16.52 -5.88
C GLN A 250 21.28 16.06 -4.42
N GLY A 251 20.24 15.33 -4.01
CA GLY A 251 20.06 14.89 -2.63
C GLY A 251 18.60 14.92 -2.18
N VAL A 252 18.44 14.77 -0.87
CA VAL A 252 17.15 14.88 -0.21
C VAL A 252 17.12 16.12 0.68
N PHE A 253 16.06 16.90 0.56
CA PHE A 253 15.90 18.20 1.19
C PHE A 253 14.67 18.25 2.07
N SER A 254 14.68 19.09 3.10
CA SER A 254 13.57 19.32 4.01
C SER A 254 13.17 20.79 3.94
N VAL A 255 12.05 21.09 3.28
CA VAL A 255 11.59 22.46 3.06
C VAL A 255 10.44 22.76 3.99
N ALA A 256 10.51 23.86 4.74
CA ALA A 256 9.36 24.30 5.52
C ALA A 256 8.22 24.69 4.57
N ILE A 257 6.99 24.29 4.93
CA ILE A 257 5.79 24.49 4.10
C ILE A 257 5.62 25.95 3.66
N ALA A 258 5.95 26.90 4.55
CA ALA A 258 5.82 28.33 4.32
C ALA A 258 6.81 28.91 3.29
N HIS A 259 7.86 28.16 2.94
CA HIS A 259 8.91 28.56 2.00
C HIS A 259 8.90 27.69 0.73
N PHE A 260 7.90 26.82 0.58
CA PHE A 260 7.91 25.88 -0.54
C PHE A 260 7.68 26.58 -1.89
N ASP A 261 6.86 27.62 -1.93
CA ASP A 261 6.62 28.41 -3.15
C ASP A 261 7.92 29.00 -3.72
N ASP A 262 8.84 29.40 -2.83
CA ASP A 262 10.14 29.99 -3.20
C ASP A 262 11.04 28.97 -3.94
N VAL A 263 10.81 27.67 -3.75
CA VAL A 263 11.65 26.59 -4.30
C VAL A 263 10.92 25.68 -5.27
N ALA A 264 9.59 25.76 -5.37
CA ALA A 264 8.78 24.88 -6.22
C ALA A 264 9.21 24.96 -7.70
N THR A 265 9.63 26.14 -8.16
CA THR A 265 10.14 26.34 -9.53
C THR A 265 11.47 25.64 -9.81
N LEU A 266 12.21 25.28 -8.77
CA LEU A 266 13.48 24.55 -8.86
C LEU A 266 13.26 23.03 -8.95
N ILE A 267 12.06 22.55 -8.64
CA ILE A 267 11.72 21.13 -8.67
C ILE A 267 11.24 20.77 -10.08
N PRO A 268 11.75 19.68 -10.69
CA PRO A 268 11.29 19.24 -12.00
C PRO A 268 9.78 19.00 -12.02
N LYS A 269 9.10 19.44 -13.08
CA LYS A 269 7.64 19.25 -13.25
C LYS A 269 7.22 17.77 -13.32
N SER A 270 8.15 16.87 -13.64
CA SER A 270 7.95 15.42 -13.61
C SER A 270 7.90 14.84 -12.19
N ALA A 271 8.12 15.65 -11.15
CA ALA A 271 8.02 15.19 -9.77
C ALA A 271 6.59 14.74 -9.44
N TRP A 272 6.50 13.59 -8.78
CA TRP A 272 5.25 13.18 -8.13
C TRP A 272 5.25 13.69 -6.69
N CYS A 273 4.09 14.13 -6.22
CA CYS A 273 3.88 14.58 -4.85
C CYS A 273 3.04 13.56 -4.08
N LEU A 274 3.67 12.85 -3.16
CA LEU A 274 3.06 11.82 -2.33
C LEU A 274 2.62 12.44 -1.00
N VAL A 275 1.31 12.42 -0.72
CA VAL A 275 0.72 13.12 0.43
C VAL A 275 0.00 12.12 1.34
N ASP A 276 0.49 11.93 2.56
CA ASP A 276 -0.16 11.05 3.55
C ASP A 276 -1.08 11.86 4.45
N SER A 277 -2.36 11.89 4.12
CA SER A 277 -3.34 12.69 4.85
C SER A 277 -3.75 12.01 6.15
N ASN A 278 -3.75 12.81 7.21
CA ASN A 278 -3.98 12.40 8.59
C ASN A 278 -4.67 13.53 9.37
N GLN A 279 -4.78 13.38 10.69
CA GLN A 279 -5.48 14.35 11.55
C GLN A 279 -4.88 15.76 11.49
N GLU A 280 -3.57 15.88 11.31
CA GLU A 280 -2.87 17.17 11.22
C GLU A 280 -2.78 17.68 9.77
N LEU A 281 -2.56 16.77 8.81
CA LEU A 281 -2.47 17.07 7.39
C LEU A 281 -3.74 16.56 6.68
N LYS A 282 -4.79 17.37 6.66
CA LYS A 282 -6.07 16.95 6.07
C LYS A 282 -6.02 16.81 4.55
N GLN A 283 -5.48 17.82 3.86
CA GLN A 283 -5.43 17.90 2.40
C GLN A 283 -4.00 18.23 1.95
N PRO A 284 -3.65 18.01 0.67
CA PRO A 284 -2.40 18.50 0.12
C PRO A 284 -2.23 20.00 0.38
N PRO A 285 -1.03 20.47 0.71
CA PRO A 285 -0.78 21.90 0.90
C PRO A 285 -1.21 22.73 -0.32
N GLN A 286 -1.73 23.93 -0.10
CA GLN A 286 -2.33 24.75 -1.16
C GLN A 286 -1.40 24.99 -2.36
N PHE A 287 -0.10 25.16 -2.11
CA PHE A 287 0.88 25.31 -3.19
C PHE A 287 1.08 24.03 -4.01
N THR A 288 0.99 22.83 -3.40
CA THR A 288 1.12 21.57 -4.14
C THR A 288 -0.05 21.41 -5.09
N ILE A 289 -1.23 21.85 -4.66
CA ILE A 289 -2.44 21.85 -5.48
C ILE A 289 -2.31 22.79 -6.69
N GLN A 290 -1.58 23.90 -6.54
CA GLN A 290 -1.37 24.90 -7.58
C GLN A 290 -0.14 24.62 -8.46
N SER A 291 0.68 23.65 -8.10
CA SER A 291 1.89 23.30 -8.83
C SER A 291 1.58 22.28 -9.94
N PRO A 292 2.48 22.10 -10.92
CA PRO A 292 2.27 21.13 -11.99
C PRO A 292 2.60 19.68 -11.58
N PHE A 293 2.79 19.40 -10.30
CA PHE A 293 3.19 18.06 -9.84
C PHE A 293 1.99 17.10 -9.88
N PHE A 294 2.25 15.85 -10.22
CA PHE A 294 1.24 14.80 -10.14
C PHE A 294 1.07 14.36 -8.69
N ILE A 295 -0.11 14.58 -8.10
CA ILE A 295 -0.36 14.31 -6.69
C ILE A 295 -0.92 12.90 -6.49
N VAL A 296 -0.34 12.12 -5.59
CA VAL A 296 -0.96 10.88 -5.08
C VAL A 296 -1.17 11.06 -3.57
N GLN A 297 -2.41 11.22 -3.17
CA GLN A 297 -2.79 11.39 -1.77
C GLN A 297 -3.31 10.07 -1.20
N ALA A 298 -2.78 9.60 -0.08
CA ALA A 298 -3.47 8.62 0.75
C ALA A 298 -4.38 9.35 1.74
N ALA A 299 -5.66 9.01 1.79
CA ALA A 299 -6.61 9.66 2.68
C ALA A 299 -7.68 8.70 3.22
N SER A 300 -8.16 8.97 4.41
CA SER A 300 -9.44 8.42 4.90
C SER A 300 -10.60 9.10 4.15
N PRO A 301 -11.76 8.43 3.99
CA PRO A 301 -12.90 8.91 3.21
C PRO A 301 -13.70 10.01 3.93
N ILE A 302 -13.01 11.06 4.36
CA ILE A 302 -13.53 12.17 5.14
C ILE A 302 -13.62 13.39 4.23
N LYS A 303 -14.72 14.16 4.33
CA LYS A 303 -14.99 15.31 3.46
C LYS A 303 -13.82 16.28 3.39
N ASP A 304 -13.27 16.64 4.54
CA ASP A 304 -12.14 17.57 4.63
C ASP A 304 -10.89 17.04 3.93
N HIS A 305 -10.68 15.73 3.93
CA HIS A 305 -9.46 15.15 3.36
C HIS A 305 -9.47 15.18 1.84
N ILE A 306 -10.65 15.14 1.23
CA ILE A 306 -10.80 15.06 -0.22
C ILE A 306 -11.24 16.38 -0.86
N ALA A 307 -11.52 17.43 -0.07
CA ALA A 307 -12.12 18.68 -0.51
C ALA A 307 -11.31 19.44 -1.58
N TRP A 308 -10.04 19.12 -1.77
CA TRP A 308 -9.21 19.75 -2.81
C TRP A 308 -9.51 19.23 -4.22
N LYS A 309 -10.17 18.07 -4.37
CA LYS A 309 -10.65 17.57 -5.66
C LYS A 309 -11.62 18.57 -6.31
N ASP A 310 -12.44 19.24 -5.50
CA ASP A 310 -13.43 20.21 -5.97
C ASP A 310 -12.77 21.53 -6.42
N LYS A 311 -11.49 21.72 -6.08
CA LYS A 311 -10.70 22.93 -6.42
C LYS A 311 -9.81 22.72 -7.64
N THR A 312 -9.66 21.48 -8.11
CA THR A 312 -8.61 21.10 -9.05
C THR A 312 -9.17 20.14 -10.08
N LEU A 313 -9.12 20.53 -11.36
CA LEU A 313 -9.54 19.65 -12.44
C LEU A 313 -8.56 18.49 -12.59
N GLY A 314 -9.06 17.32 -12.98
CA GLY A 314 -8.22 16.14 -13.24
C GLY A 314 -7.76 15.41 -11.97
N VAL A 315 -8.48 15.57 -10.85
CA VAL A 315 -8.28 14.80 -9.62
C VAL A 315 -9.34 13.71 -9.49
N TRP A 316 -8.91 12.48 -9.24
CA TRP A 316 -9.78 11.31 -9.21
C TRP A 316 -9.64 10.48 -7.95
N GLU A 317 -10.71 9.82 -7.52
CA GLU A 317 -10.70 8.93 -6.37
C GLU A 317 -10.33 7.51 -6.83
N TYR A 318 -9.49 6.83 -6.04
CA TYR A 318 -9.17 5.42 -6.20
C TYR A 318 -9.46 4.70 -4.88
N ILE A 319 -10.47 3.85 -4.86
CA ILE A 319 -10.79 3.04 -3.67
C ILE A 319 -9.92 1.78 -3.67
N MET A 320 -9.05 1.67 -2.67
CA MET A 320 -8.17 0.52 -2.47
C MET A 320 -8.95 -0.67 -1.87
N LYS A 321 -8.75 -1.87 -2.43
CA LYS A 321 -9.37 -3.10 -1.91
C LYS A 321 -8.90 -3.36 -0.46
N PRO A 322 -9.81 -3.77 0.44
CA PRO A 322 -9.41 -4.24 1.76
C PRO A 322 -8.49 -5.46 1.69
N PHE A 323 -7.91 -5.85 2.83
CA PHE A 323 -7.07 -7.04 2.87
C PHE A 323 -7.90 -8.30 2.62
N SER A 324 -7.41 -9.22 1.80
CA SER A 324 -7.94 -10.58 1.77
C SER A 324 -7.39 -11.42 2.93
N LEU A 325 -8.03 -12.55 3.25
CA LEU A 325 -7.52 -13.48 4.26
C LEU A 325 -6.11 -14.01 3.92
N PRO A 326 -5.79 -14.42 2.67
CA PRO A 326 -4.42 -14.72 2.27
C PRO A 326 -3.43 -13.59 2.55
N GLU A 327 -3.78 -12.34 2.22
CA GLU A 327 -2.94 -11.18 2.49
C GLU A 327 -2.71 -10.97 4.00
N LEU A 328 -3.74 -11.18 4.82
CA LEU A 328 -3.60 -11.14 6.28
C LEU A 328 -2.61 -12.19 6.78
N ILE A 329 -2.65 -13.41 6.24
CA ILE A 329 -1.71 -14.48 6.61
C ILE A 329 -0.28 -14.12 6.23
N VAL A 330 -0.06 -13.58 5.03
CA VAL A 330 1.28 -13.13 4.57
C VAL A 330 1.85 -12.03 5.48
N GLY A 331 1.01 -11.13 5.97
CA GLY A 331 1.45 -9.96 6.72
C GLY A 331 1.65 -10.16 8.23
N ARG A 332 1.14 -11.24 8.83
CA ARG A 332 0.98 -11.37 10.30
C ARG A 332 2.28 -11.39 11.10
N ASN A 333 3.34 -11.97 10.57
CA ASN A 333 4.64 -12.11 11.27
C ASN A 333 5.59 -10.94 10.99
N ARG A 334 5.04 -9.77 10.64
CA ARG A 334 5.82 -8.61 10.18
C ARG A 334 5.76 -7.42 11.12
N GLY A 335 5.13 -7.57 12.28
CA GLY A 335 5.15 -6.56 13.33
C GLY A 335 6.54 -6.39 13.91
N LEU A 336 7.08 -5.17 13.91
CA LEU A 336 8.34 -4.88 14.61
C LEU A 336 8.13 -4.67 16.12
N ARG A 337 6.87 -4.47 16.54
CA ARG A 337 6.48 -4.15 17.92
C ARG A 337 5.60 -5.20 18.58
N PHE A 338 5.18 -6.22 17.84
CA PHE A 338 4.28 -7.27 18.33
C PHE A 338 5.08 -8.55 18.51
N TYR A 339 5.27 -8.96 19.76
CA TYR A 339 5.94 -10.20 20.12
C TYR A 339 4.99 -11.40 20.08
N GLU A 340 3.68 -11.15 20.03
CA GLU A 340 2.68 -12.21 20.04
C GLU A 340 2.44 -12.73 18.62
N HIS A 341 2.67 -14.02 18.43
CA HIS A 341 2.35 -14.71 17.19
C HIS A 341 0.83 -14.85 17.04
N VAL A 342 0.31 -14.50 15.86
CA VAL A 342 -1.12 -14.60 15.53
C VAL A 342 -1.35 -15.80 14.60
N SER A 343 -2.15 -16.77 15.02
CA SER A 343 -2.42 -17.98 14.24
C SER A 343 -3.34 -17.72 13.05
N GLU A 344 -3.29 -18.58 12.03
CA GLU A 344 -4.14 -18.50 10.84
C GLU A 344 -5.61 -18.68 11.21
N ILE A 345 -5.91 -19.60 12.14
CA ILE A 345 -7.26 -19.83 12.67
C ILE A 345 -7.78 -18.57 13.38
N ALA A 346 -6.95 -17.90 14.19
CA ALA A 346 -7.35 -16.66 14.84
C ALA A 346 -7.65 -15.54 13.83
N LEU A 347 -6.83 -15.42 12.78
CA LEU A 347 -7.05 -14.47 11.69
C LEU A 347 -8.32 -14.77 10.90
N GLN A 348 -8.57 -16.04 10.57
CA GLN A 348 -9.81 -16.44 9.89
C GLN A 348 -11.03 -16.07 10.73
N ASN A 349 -11.05 -16.46 12.00
CA ASN A 349 -12.13 -16.13 12.92
C ASN A 349 -12.34 -14.61 13.05
N HIS A 350 -11.25 -13.84 13.04
CA HIS A 350 -11.33 -12.38 13.05
C HIS A 350 -11.92 -11.84 11.74
N TYR A 351 -11.42 -12.32 10.60
CA TYR A 351 -11.83 -11.92 9.26
C TYR A 351 -13.33 -12.18 9.00
N GLU A 352 -13.84 -13.33 9.44
CA GLU A 352 -15.25 -13.70 9.30
C GLU A 352 -16.18 -12.86 10.19
N ARG A 353 -15.66 -12.26 11.26
CA ARG A 353 -16.45 -11.55 12.27
C ARG A 353 -16.33 -10.04 12.19
N TYR A 354 -15.22 -9.50 11.71
CA TYR A 354 -14.89 -8.09 11.82
C TYR A 354 -14.41 -7.50 10.48
N THR A 355 -14.07 -6.21 10.49
CA THR A 355 -13.53 -5.50 9.32
C THR A 355 -12.20 -6.12 8.85
N PRO A 356 -11.95 -6.27 7.54
CA PRO A 356 -10.69 -6.77 6.97
C PRO A 356 -9.55 -5.73 7.02
N SER A 357 -9.25 -5.21 8.21
CA SER A 357 -8.16 -4.27 8.47
C SER A 357 -6.99 -5.01 9.09
N ALA A 358 -5.84 -5.05 8.40
CA ALA A 358 -4.64 -5.71 8.90
C ALA A 358 -4.19 -5.17 10.27
N ARG A 359 -4.28 -3.85 10.48
CA ARG A 359 -3.97 -3.21 11.76
C ARG A 359 -4.82 -3.77 12.91
N VAL A 360 -6.12 -3.92 12.69
CA VAL A 360 -7.06 -4.40 13.71
C VAL A 360 -6.92 -5.91 13.90
N ALA A 361 -6.79 -6.66 12.81
CA ALA A 361 -6.63 -8.11 12.83
C ALA A 361 -5.39 -8.52 13.62
N TYR A 362 -4.22 -7.94 13.35
CA TYR A 362 -2.99 -8.29 14.07
C TYR A 362 -3.00 -7.85 15.53
N GLN A 363 -3.75 -6.80 15.86
CA GLN A 363 -3.87 -6.35 17.24
C GLN A 363 -4.83 -7.23 18.07
N PHE A 364 -5.88 -7.78 17.46
CA PHE A 364 -7.01 -8.35 18.21
C PHE A 364 -7.44 -9.76 17.81
N ALA A 365 -6.84 -10.40 16.81
CA ALA A 365 -7.23 -11.76 16.41
C ALA A 365 -7.10 -12.78 17.54
N ASN A 366 -6.04 -12.70 18.35
CA ASN A 366 -5.89 -13.54 19.55
C ASN A 366 -6.73 -13.07 20.75
N HIS A 367 -7.32 -11.87 20.68
CA HIS A 367 -8.06 -11.22 21.76
C HIS A 367 -9.46 -10.77 21.32
N PRO A 368 -10.32 -11.69 20.83
CA PRO A 368 -11.60 -11.35 20.23
C PRO A 368 -12.52 -10.56 21.18
N ASP A 369 -12.46 -10.83 22.49
CA ASP A 369 -13.23 -10.09 23.49
C ASP A 369 -12.81 -8.62 23.60
N GLN A 370 -11.51 -8.31 23.40
CA GLN A 370 -11.03 -6.93 23.39
C GLN A 370 -11.54 -6.19 22.15
N CYS A 371 -11.53 -6.86 20.99
CA CYS A 371 -12.12 -6.34 19.76
C CYS A 371 -13.60 -6.02 19.95
N LEU A 372 -14.35 -6.98 20.49
CA LEU A 372 -15.78 -6.85 20.73
C LEU A 372 -16.09 -5.72 21.72
N ARG A 373 -15.32 -5.57 22.80
CA ARG A 373 -15.46 -4.44 23.72
C ARG A 373 -15.20 -3.10 23.04
N ARG A 374 -14.17 -3.01 22.20
CA ARG A 374 -13.86 -1.80 21.42
C ARG A 374 -15.02 -1.44 20.49
N ILE A 375 -15.49 -2.40 19.70
CA ILE A 375 -16.61 -2.21 18.76
C ILE A 375 -17.86 -1.76 19.51
N ASN A 376 -18.25 -2.46 20.58
CA ASN A 376 -19.41 -2.07 21.39
C ASN A 376 -19.25 -0.66 21.97
N GLY A 377 -18.05 -0.30 22.45
CA GLY A 377 -17.75 1.05 22.92
C GLY A 377 -18.05 2.12 21.86
N ARG A 378 -17.64 1.87 20.60
CA ARG A 378 -17.93 2.78 19.47
C ARG A 378 -19.41 2.78 19.09
N LEU A 379 -20.07 1.62 19.06
CA LEU A 379 -21.51 1.51 18.82
C LEU A 379 -22.34 2.27 19.87
N HIS A 380 -21.87 2.33 21.12
CA HIS A 380 -22.53 3.09 22.17
C HIS A 380 -22.36 4.62 22.02
N GLN A 381 -21.30 5.07 21.35
CA GLN A 381 -21.08 6.49 21.05
C GLN A 381 -21.96 7.00 19.90
N LEU A 382 -22.51 6.09 19.08
CA LEU A 382 -23.37 6.47 17.97
C LEU A 382 -24.78 6.85 18.42
N SER A 383 -25.26 7.97 17.86
CA SER A 383 -26.66 8.37 17.97
C SER A 383 -27.54 7.42 17.16
N PHE A 384 -28.82 7.32 17.53
CA PHE A 384 -29.78 6.54 16.74
C PHE A 384 -29.87 7.01 15.29
N VAL A 385 -29.76 8.32 15.06
CA VAL A 385 -29.75 8.90 13.70
C VAL A 385 -28.57 8.37 12.90
N HIS A 386 -27.36 8.39 13.47
CA HIS A 386 -26.17 7.84 12.80
C HIS A 386 -26.30 6.33 12.53
N LEU A 387 -26.83 5.57 13.51
CA LEU A 387 -27.06 4.13 13.33
C LEU A 387 -28.08 3.85 12.23
N LYS A 388 -29.14 4.66 12.11
CA LYS A 388 -30.14 4.53 11.05
C LYS A 388 -29.55 4.88 9.68
N THR A 389 -28.80 5.99 9.60
CA THR A 389 -28.08 6.38 8.38
C THR A 389 -27.13 5.28 7.93
N LEU A 390 -26.48 4.57 8.85
CA LEU A 390 -25.61 3.43 8.53
C LEU A 390 -26.33 2.26 7.84
N VAL A 391 -27.63 2.09 8.04
CA VAL A 391 -28.40 0.94 7.52
C VAL A 391 -29.07 1.23 6.18
N ASP A 392 -29.50 2.46 5.94
CA ASP A 392 -30.40 2.81 4.83
C ASP A 392 -29.71 2.90 3.44
N GLU A 393 -28.69 2.08 3.17
CA GLU A 393 -27.73 2.19 2.03
C GLU A 393 -27.04 3.55 2.03
N LEU A 394 -25.96 3.67 2.81
CA LEU A 394 -25.13 4.86 2.84
C LEU A 394 -24.67 5.20 1.41
N PRO A 395 -25.21 6.27 0.79
CA PRO A 395 -24.50 6.89 -0.31
C PRO A 395 -23.11 7.21 0.24
N TYR A 396 -22.06 6.89 -0.50
CA TYR A 396 -20.70 7.09 -0.01
C TYR A 396 -20.44 8.52 0.48
N ASP A 397 -21.14 9.50 -0.10
CA ASP A 397 -21.10 10.89 0.32
C ASP A 397 -21.57 11.11 1.79
N ASP A 398 -22.49 10.29 2.30
CA ASP A 398 -23.02 10.39 3.66
C ASP A 398 -22.06 9.79 4.71
N LEU A 399 -21.20 8.84 4.31
CA LEU A 399 -20.14 8.32 5.19
C LEU A 399 -19.18 9.40 5.64
N ARG A 400 -19.02 10.45 4.83
CA ARG A 400 -18.05 11.52 5.05
C ARG A 400 -18.37 12.40 6.27
N VAL A 401 -19.56 12.23 6.85
CA VAL A 401 -20.03 12.93 8.06
C VAL A 401 -19.70 12.13 9.33
N LEU A 402 -19.40 10.85 9.20
CA LEU A 402 -19.12 9.99 10.35
C LEU A 402 -17.70 10.18 10.88
N ASP A 403 -17.54 9.95 12.19
CA ASP A 403 -16.25 9.93 12.85
C ASP A 403 -15.38 8.79 12.30
N GLU A 404 -14.09 9.09 12.08
CA GLU A 404 -13.13 8.15 11.50
C GLU A 404 -13.04 6.85 12.30
N ASP A 405 -13.02 6.94 13.64
CA ASP A 405 -12.89 5.76 14.50
C ASP A 405 -14.10 4.83 14.40
N VAL A 406 -15.28 5.39 14.09
CA VAL A 406 -16.50 4.64 13.88
C VAL A 406 -16.41 3.90 12.56
N LEU A 407 -16.15 4.63 11.47
CA LEU A 407 -16.05 4.05 10.12
C LEU A 407 -15.10 2.85 10.14
N ASP A 408 -13.95 3.02 10.80
CA ASP A 408 -12.87 2.04 10.88
C ASP A 408 -13.17 0.78 11.70
N SER A 409 -14.26 0.72 12.44
CA SER A 409 -14.57 -0.44 13.28
C SER A 409 -15.75 -1.24 12.75
N ILE A 410 -16.48 -0.69 11.78
CA ILE A 410 -17.88 -1.02 11.55
C ILE A 410 -18.21 -1.14 10.07
N VAL A 411 -17.73 -0.19 9.25
CA VAL A 411 -18.09 -0.11 7.82
C VAL A 411 -16.88 -0.52 7.01
N THR A 412 -17.09 -1.37 6.02
CA THR A 412 -16.10 -1.57 4.96
C THR A 412 -16.51 -0.77 3.74
N VAL A 413 -15.56 -0.04 3.17
CA VAL A 413 -15.70 0.59 1.87
C VAL A 413 -15.09 -0.35 0.84
N THR A 414 -15.90 -0.86 -0.07
CA THR A 414 -15.50 -1.79 -1.13
C THR A 414 -15.89 -1.24 -2.51
N VAL A 415 -15.37 -1.89 -3.55
CA VAL A 415 -15.83 -1.71 -4.93
C VAL A 415 -16.05 -3.11 -5.49
N ASP A 416 -17.18 -3.30 -6.16
CA ASP A 416 -17.54 -4.59 -6.74
C ASP A 416 -16.81 -4.80 -8.08
N ILE A 417 -16.68 -6.07 -8.48
CA ILE A 417 -16.10 -6.43 -9.77
C ILE A 417 -16.97 -5.85 -10.89
N GLY A 418 -16.33 -5.22 -11.88
CA GLY A 418 -17.01 -4.55 -12.99
C GLY A 418 -17.44 -3.11 -12.70
N ASP A 419 -17.40 -2.67 -11.43
CA ASP A 419 -17.70 -1.28 -11.07
C ASP A 419 -16.46 -0.38 -11.22
N GLU A 420 -16.69 0.93 -11.26
CA GLU A 420 -15.62 1.93 -11.27
C GLU A 420 -14.97 2.05 -9.89
N ARG A 421 -13.64 2.10 -9.83
CA ARG A 421 -12.85 2.31 -8.61
C ARG A 421 -13.16 3.64 -7.91
N CYS A 422 -13.87 4.58 -8.53
CA CYS A 422 -14.33 5.84 -7.95
C CYS A 422 -15.80 5.81 -7.47
N SER A 423 -16.47 4.65 -7.58
CA SER A 423 -17.86 4.43 -7.14
C SER A 423 -17.91 3.45 -5.96
N PRO A 424 -17.37 3.84 -4.79
CA PRO A 424 -17.39 3.00 -3.59
C PRO A 424 -18.80 2.65 -3.12
N ARG A 425 -18.90 1.47 -2.52
CA ARG A 425 -20.04 1.03 -1.71
C ARG A 425 -19.60 0.88 -0.26
N ALA A 426 -20.45 1.29 0.67
CA ALA A 426 -20.29 0.94 2.07
C ALA A 426 -21.17 -0.24 2.43
N SER A 427 -20.58 -1.20 3.15
CA SER A 427 -21.30 -2.35 3.67
C SER A 427 -20.80 -2.73 5.06
N THR A 428 -21.63 -3.47 5.79
CA THR A 428 -21.20 -4.16 7.00
C THR A 428 -20.38 -5.39 6.62
N PRO A 429 -19.14 -5.55 7.10
CA PRO A 429 -18.23 -6.59 6.59
C PRO A 429 -18.65 -8.02 6.93
N SER A 430 -19.49 -8.20 7.96
CA SER A 430 -19.86 -9.52 8.44
C SER A 430 -21.27 -9.52 8.99
N ARG A 431 -21.90 -10.70 8.94
CA ARG A 431 -23.15 -10.99 9.65
C ARG A 431 -23.02 -10.69 11.15
N HIS A 432 -21.88 -11.00 11.76
CA HIS A 432 -21.67 -10.80 13.20
C HIS A 432 -21.76 -9.32 13.58
N LEU A 433 -21.13 -8.42 12.82
CA LEU A 433 -21.23 -6.99 13.05
C LEU A 433 -22.67 -6.52 12.86
N SER A 434 -23.36 -6.98 11.83
CA SER A 434 -24.77 -6.65 11.59
C SER A 434 -25.67 -7.07 12.77
N GLU A 435 -25.43 -8.23 13.38
CA GLU A 435 -26.13 -8.67 14.58
C GLU A 435 -25.86 -7.76 15.79
N LEU A 436 -24.62 -7.27 15.95
CA LEU A 436 -24.28 -6.28 16.99
C LEU A 436 -24.99 -4.94 16.75
N PHE A 437 -25.09 -4.50 15.49
CA PHE A 437 -25.88 -3.33 15.10
C PHE A 437 -27.34 -3.46 15.50
N ILE A 438 -27.97 -4.58 15.10
CA ILE A 438 -29.37 -4.88 15.39
C ILE A 438 -29.60 -4.88 16.91
N LYS A 439 -28.75 -5.56 17.67
CA LYS A 439 -28.85 -5.62 19.14
C LYS A 439 -28.73 -4.24 19.77
N ARG A 440 -27.85 -3.38 19.25
CA ARG A 440 -27.70 -2.00 19.72
C ARG A 440 -28.92 -1.14 19.40
N LEU A 441 -29.52 -1.31 18.23
CA LEU A 441 -30.74 -0.61 17.83
C LEU A 441 -31.94 -1.04 18.68
N GLN A 442 -32.10 -2.34 18.93
CA GLN A 442 -33.19 -2.90 19.76
C GLN A 442 -33.13 -2.43 21.21
N SER A 443 -31.93 -2.17 21.75
CA SER A 443 -31.75 -1.63 23.10
C SER A 443 -31.96 -0.11 23.20
N SER A 444 -32.13 0.58 22.07
CA SER A 444 -32.43 2.01 22.06
C SER A 444 -33.93 2.25 22.28
N SER A 445 -34.30 2.92 23.36
CA SER A 445 -35.69 3.26 23.70
C SER A 445 -36.40 4.16 22.68
N THR A 446 -35.65 4.70 21.72
CA THR A 446 -36.11 5.64 20.68
C THR A 446 -36.51 4.97 19.37
N CYS A 447 -36.29 3.66 19.21
CA CYS A 447 -36.57 2.99 17.94
C CYS A 447 -38.01 2.47 17.88
N SER A 448 -38.77 2.85 16.85
CA SER A 448 -40.08 2.24 16.61
C SER A 448 -39.92 0.82 16.10
N ALA A 449 -40.89 -0.06 16.38
CA ALA A 449 -40.89 -1.43 15.86
C ALA A 449 -40.86 -1.47 14.31
N GLY A 450 -41.42 -0.44 13.65
CA GLY A 450 -41.37 -0.30 12.20
C GLY A 450 -39.96 -0.03 11.69
N ASP A 451 -39.22 0.90 12.31
CA ASP A 451 -37.84 1.19 11.94
C ASP A 451 -36.95 -0.07 12.07
N LEU A 452 -37.10 -0.83 13.16
CA LEU A 452 -36.35 -2.08 13.35
C LEU A 452 -36.64 -3.11 12.26
N TYR A 453 -37.90 -3.24 11.82
CA TYR A 453 -38.30 -4.19 10.79
C TYR A 453 -37.68 -3.84 9.43
N PHE A 454 -37.70 -2.56 9.04
CA PHE A 454 -37.06 -2.11 7.80
C PHE A 454 -35.54 -2.31 7.82
N ILE A 455 -34.90 -1.99 8.93
CA ILE A 455 -33.47 -2.20 9.14
C ILE A 455 -33.10 -3.68 9.02
N LEU A 456 -33.89 -4.57 9.63
CA LEU A 456 -33.68 -6.01 9.57
C LEU A 456 -33.82 -6.56 8.14
N LEU A 457 -34.86 -6.15 7.41
CA LEU A 457 -35.05 -6.58 6.02
C LEU A 457 -33.89 -6.17 5.13
N ARG A 458 -33.36 -4.96 5.30
CA ARG A 458 -32.21 -4.45 4.56
C ARG A 458 -30.95 -5.26 4.84
N ILE A 459 -30.61 -5.45 6.11
CA ILE A 459 -29.45 -6.26 6.51
C ILE A 459 -29.54 -7.67 5.93
N LEU A 460 -30.73 -8.29 5.97
CA LEU A 460 -30.96 -9.62 5.40
C LEU A 460 -30.90 -9.67 3.88
N SER A 461 -31.10 -8.54 3.17
CA SER A 461 -30.96 -8.47 1.72
C SER A 461 -29.52 -8.28 1.24
N CYS A 462 -28.63 -7.81 2.12
CA CYS A 462 -27.20 -7.64 1.85
C CYS A 462 -26.36 -8.86 2.25
N MET A 463 -26.94 -9.79 3.02
CA MET A 463 -26.36 -11.09 3.37
C MET A 463 -26.79 -12.15 2.39
#